data_AF-G3V1A8-F1
#
_entry.id   AF-G3V1A8-F1
#
_cell.length_a   1.000
_cell.length_b   1.000
_cell.length_c   1.000
_cell.angle_alpha   90.00
_cell.angle_beta   90.00
_cell.angle_gamma   90.00
#
_symmetry.space_group_name_H-M   'P 1'
#
loop_
_entity.id
_entity.type
_entity.pdbx_description
1 polymer ?
#
loop_
_entity_poly.entity_id
_entity_poly.type
_entity_poly.pdbx_seq_one_letter_code
_entity_poly.pdbx_strand_id
1 'polypeptide(L)' 'MWVFSNLRCGTPEEPCQEAFNQTNRKLGLTYNTTCCNKDNCNSAGPRPTPALGLVFLTSLAGLGLWLLH' A
#
# COMPACT_ATOMS: atom_id res chain seq x y z
N MET A 1 -8.20 -5.62 -3.93
CA MET A 1 -8.46 -4.22 -4.37
C MET A 1 -7.14 -3.59 -4.79
N TRP A 2 -6.96 -3.26 -6.06
CA TRP A 2 -5.75 -2.57 -6.54
C TRP A 2 -6.02 -1.06 -6.51
N VAL A 3 -5.38 -0.34 -5.60
CA VAL A 3 -5.35 1.12 -5.63
C VAL A 3 -4.25 1.52 -6.61
N PHE A 4 -4.57 2.30 -7.62
CA PHE A 4 -3.58 2.83 -8.57
C PHE A 4 -2.74 3.91 -7.86
N SER A 5 -1.43 3.69 -7.76
CA SER A 5 -0.47 4.66 -7.25
C SER A 5 0.59 4.94 -8.31
N ASN A 6 0.71 6.18 -8.76
CA ASN A 6 1.76 6.61 -9.68
C ASN A 6 2.97 7.10 -8.88
N LEU A 7 3.90 6.18 -8.60
CA LEU A 7 5.10 6.43 -7.79
C LEU A 7 6.27 6.76 -8.72
N ARG A 8 6.74 8.00 -8.69
CA ARG A 8 7.88 8.48 -9.49
C ARG A 8 8.61 9.62 -8.77
N CYS A 9 9.82 9.91 -9.21
CA CYS A 9 10.50 11.16 -8.85
C CYS A 9 9.95 12.33 -9.68
N GLY A 10 10.02 13.55 -9.13
CA GLY A 10 9.82 14.76 -9.94
C GLY A 10 11.01 15.01 -10.87
N THR A 11 10.79 15.75 -11.95
CA THR A 11 11.84 16.23 -12.86
C THR A 11 11.86 17.76 -12.87
N PRO A 12 12.86 18.41 -13.48
CA PRO A 12 12.86 19.87 -13.64
C PRO A 12 11.64 20.40 -14.42
N GLU A 13 11.16 19.65 -15.42
CA GLU A 13 9.99 19.99 -16.24
C GLU A 13 8.67 19.71 -15.50
N GLU A 14 8.64 18.65 -14.70
CA GLU A 14 7.48 18.25 -13.89
C GLU A 14 7.91 18.08 -12.41
N PRO A 15 8.09 19.20 -11.68
CA PRO A 15 8.52 19.13 -10.28
C PRO A 15 7.44 18.48 -9.42
N CYS A 16 7.86 17.82 -8.34
CA CYS A 16 6.91 17.27 -7.38
C CYS A 16 6.22 18.42 -6.64
N GLN A 17 4.92 18.58 -6.86
CA GLN A 17 4.09 19.53 -6.13
C GLN A 17 2.97 18.80 -5.40
N GLU A 18 2.85 19.08 -4.10
CA GLU A 18 1.75 18.55 -3.30
C GLU A 18 0.43 19.13 -3.80
N ALA A 19 -0.55 18.25 -3.98
CA ALA A 19 -1.85 18.64 -4.50
C ALA A 19 -2.93 17.68 -4.00
N PHE A 20 -4.13 18.21 -3.82
CA PHE A 20 -5.29 17.44 -3.38
C PHE A 20 -6.36 17.45 -4.47
N ASN A 21 -7.11 16.35 -4.59
CA ASN A 21 -8.23 16.19 -5.52
C ASN A 21 -7.88 16.42 -7.00
N GLN A 22 -6.69 16.01 -7.42
CA GLN A 22 -6.30 16.02 -8.82
C GLN A 22 -7.09 14.97 -9.61
N THR A 23 -7.54 15.31 -10.81
CA THR A 23 -8.32 14.40 -11.65
C THR A 23 -7.53 13.98 -12.89
N ASN A 24 -7.21 12.69 -13.01
CA ASN A 24 -6.69 12.11 -14.24
C ASN A 24 -7.86 11.67 -15.13
N ARG A 25 -8.21 12.49 -16.11
CA ARG A 25 -9.34 12.20 -17.03
C ARG A 25 -9.13 10.96 -17.90
N LYS A 26 -7.88 10.62 -18.22
CA LYS A 26 -7.55 9.45 -19.05
C LYS A 26 -7.80 8.15 -18.29
N LEU A 27 -7.51 8.14 -16.99
CA LEU A 27 -7.71 6.98 -16.13
C LEU A 27 -9.06 7.01 -15.39
N GLY A 28 -9.76 8.15 -15.38
CA GLY A 28 -11.00 8.34 -14.64
C GLY A 28 -10.81 8.33 -13.13
N LEU A 29 -9.64 8.75 -12.64
CA LEU A 29 -9.27 8.67 -11.22
C LEU A 29 -9.06 10.04 -10.59
N THR A 30 -9.52 10.18 -9.35
CA THR A 30 -9.17 11.30 -8.48
C THR A 30 -8.09 10.85 -7.51
N TYR A 31 -7.02 11.64 -7.38
CA TYR A 31 -5.87 11.30 -6.55
C TYR A 31 -5.29 12.53 -5.85
N ASN A 32 -4.55 12.27 -4.79
CA ASN A 32 -3.73 13.27 -4.12
C ASN A 32 -2.26 13.01 -4.46
N THR A 33 -1.48 14.08 -4.56
CA THR A 33 -0.04 14.02 -4.75
C THR A 33 0.64 14.38 -3.42
N THR A 34 1.51 13.49 -2.94
CA THR A 34 2.38 13.74 -1.79
C THR A 34 3.83 13.70 -2.25
N CYS A 35 4.66 14.60 -1.72
CA CYS A 35 6.07 14.71 -2.09
C CYS A 35 6.96 14.38 -0.89
N CYS A 36 8.14 13.84 -1.16
CA CYS A 36 9.10 13.49 -0.12
C CYS A 36 10.52 13.56 -0.68
N ASN A 37 11.51 13.72 0.21
CA ASN A 37 12.90 14.03 -0.14
C ASN A 37 13.92 13.07 0.48
N LYS A 38 13.48 11.85 0.79
CA LYS A 38 14.34 10.77 1.30
C LYS A 38 14.34 9.61 0.32
N ASP A 39 15.41 8.83 0.31
CA ASP A 39 15.48 7.63 -0.52
C ASP A 39 14.31 6.69 -0.22
N ASN A 40 13.67 6.20 -1.28
CA ASN A 40 12.56 5.23 -1.22
C ASN A 40 11.35 5.65 -0.35
N CYS A 41 11.17 6.96 -0.12
CA CYS A 41 10.07 7.50 0.68
C CYS A 41 8.69 7.34 0.02
N ASN A 42 8.65 7.17 -1.30
CA ASN A 42 7.44 6.89 -2.07
C ASN A 42 7.19 5.38 -2.22
N SER A 43 7.82 4.53 -1.41
CA SER A 43 7.53 3.09 -1.42
C SER A 43 6.05 2.85 -1.13
N ALA A 44 5.43 1.95 -1.90
CA ALA A 44 4.11 1.45 -1.55
C ALA A 44 4.26 0.76 -0.19
N GLY A 45 3.80 1.43 0.88
CA GLY A 45 3.88 0.89 2.23
C GLY A 45 3.33 -0.54 2.26
N PRO A 46 3.86 -1.42 3.12
CA PRO A 46 3.35 -2.78 3.21
C PRO A 46 1.85 -2.70 3.44
N ARG A 47 1.06 -3.24 2.50
CA ARG A 47 -0.36 -3.46 2.74
C ARG A 47 -0.45 -4.23 4.06
N PRO A 48 -1.33 -3.86 5.00
CA PRO A 48 -1.63 -4.77 6.09
C PRO A 48 -2.17 -6.06 5.47
N THR A 49 -1.29 -7.04 5.27
CA THR A 49 -1.67 -8.43 5.08
C THR A 49 -2.46 -8.77 6.33
N PRO A 50 -3.67 -9.36 6.22
CA PRO A 50 -4.45 -9.68 7.41
C PRO A 50 -3.65 -10.67 8.27
N ALA A 51 -2.96 -10.15 9.28
CA ALA A 51 -2.22 -10.93 10.27
C ALA A 51 -3.12 -11.93 11.00
N LEU A 52 -4.44 -11.66 11.00
CA LEU A 52 -5.51 -12.56 11.43
C LEU A 52 -5.47 -13.94 10.77
N GLY A 53 -5.08 -14.05 9.49
CA GLY A 53 -5.03 -15.35 8.80
C GLY A 53 -3.94 -16.27 9.35
N LEU A 54 -2.77 -15.70 9.69
CA LEU A 54 -1.64 -16.44 10.26
C LEU A 54 -1.91 -16.88 11.70
N VAL A 55 -2.51 -16.00 12.51
CA VAL A 55 -2.89 -16.33 13.89
C VAL A 55 -3.92 -17.47 13.91
N PHE A 56 -4.95 -17.40 13.07
CA PHE A 56 -5.99 -18.43 13.01
C PHE A 56 -5.46 -19.81 12.62
N LEU A 57 -4.55 -19.88 11.62
CA LEU A 57 -3.93 -21.13 11.20
C LEU A 57 -3.06 -21.76 12.31
N THR A 58 -2.33 -20.94 13.07
CA THR A 58 -1.53 -21.44 14.20
C THR A 58 -2.39 -21.96 15.35
N SER A 59 -3.53 -21.33 15.64
CA SER A 59 -4.45 -21.79 16.69
C SER A 59 -5.12 -23.12 16.34
N LEU A 60 -5.55 -23.31 15.08
CA LEU A 60 -6.13 -24.57 14.60
C LEU A 60 -5.13 -25.73 14.64
N ALA A 61 -3.88 -25.49 14.23
CA ALA A 61 -2.84 -26.51 14.31
C ALA A 61 -2.53 -26.92 15.76
N GLY A 62 -2.44 -25.95 16.68
CA GLY A 62 -2.24 -26.21 18.10
C GLY A 62 -3.39 -27.01 18.74
N LEU A 63 -4.65 -26.68 18.39
CA LEU A 63 -5.81 -27.42 18.89
C LEU A 63 -5.87 -28.85 18.33
N GLY A 64 -5.53 -29.04 17.05
CA GLY A 64 -5.48 -30.36 16.42
C GLY A 64 -4.44 -31.28 17.05
N LEU A 65 -3.25 -30.75 17.36
CA LEU A 65 -2.19 -31.49 18.06
C LEU A 65 -2.59 -31.88 19.49
N TRP A 66 -3.34 -31.03 20.18
CA TRP A 66 -3.84 -31.33 21.53
C TRP A 66 -4.90 -32.44 21.55
N LEU A 67 -5.77 -32.49 20.54
CA LEU A 67 -6.80 -33.53 20.42
C LEU A 67 -6.27 -34.91 20.00
N LEU A 68 -5.00 -35.00 19.55
CA LEU A 68 -4.33 -36.26 19.22
C LEU A 68 -3.55 -36.88 20.41
N HIS A 69 -3.45 -36.18 21.54
CA HIS A 69 -2.80 -36.65 22.77
C HIS A 69 -3.83 -37.21 23.76
#